data_AF-A0A3M6UY87-F1
#
_entry.id   AF-A0A3M6UY87-F1
#
_cell.length_a   1.000
_cell.length_b   1.000
_cell.length_c   1.000
_cell.angle_alpha   90.00
_cell.angle_beta   90.00
_cell.angle_gamma   90.00
#
_symmetry.space_group_name_H-M   'P 1'
#
loop_
_entity.id
_entity.type
_entity.pdbx_description
1 polymer ?
#
loop_
_entity_poly.entity_id
_entity_poly.type
_entity_poly.pdbx_seq_one_letter_code
_entity_poly.pdbx_strand_id
1 'polypeptide(L)'
;MISTDKRHFCPSALEGSWTEKKANRPLPKVIEFVEPGKQLKKKKSLPPFLQAQVLISLQGKRKQIEIKSKSTREDLDEFEFKSIAREVREFGVTGLSRKDRKKYEDWKAQSLGGKAPKGQKMPYPMLMRQIKRRKEREQEQREREHAMGIFKKKPDKKSSASTRAPMGWWVDNSSKGLQASVGKFKAGVQRLSKADLHKITSKKKR
;
A
#
# COMPACT_ATOMS: atom_id res chain seq x y z
N MET A 1 17.34 -80.67 -8.98
CA MET A 1 16.65 -80.44 -7.69
C MET A 1 16.99 -79.00 -7.32
N ILE A 2 16.13 -77.98 -7.39
CA ILE A 2 14.79 -77.80 -6.82
C ILE A 2 14.09 -76.63 -7.54
N SER A 3 12.79 -76.81 -7.81
CA SER A 3 11.65 -75.88 -7.98
C SER A 3 11.88 -74.42 -8.40
N THR A 4 11.33 -74.03 -9.55
CA THR A 4 10.97 -72.63 -9.86
C THR A 4 9.46 -72.45 -9.66
N ASP A 5 9.09 -71.69 -8.62
CA ASP A 5 7.70 -71.33 -8.33
C ASP A 5 7.13 -70.39 -9.41
N LYS A 6 6.25 -70.94 -10.24
CA LYS A 6 5.39 -70.19 -11.17
C LYS A 6 4.27 -69.48 -10.41
N ARG A 7 4.50 -68.24 -9.99
CA ARG A 7 3.40 -67.33 -9.64
C ARG A 7 2.61 -66.97 -10.90
N HIS A 8 1.41 -67.53 -11.00
CA HIS A 8 0.42 -67.17 -12.00
C HIS A 8 -0.09 -65.76 -11.70
N PHE A 9 0.19 -64.81 -12.59
CA PHE A 9 -0.43 -63.49 -12.58
C PHE A 9 -1.45 -63.45 -13.72
N CYS A 10 -2.73 -63.47 -13.36
CA CYS A 10 -3.84 -63.25 -14.29
C CYS A 10 -3.96 -61.74 -14.57
N PRO A 11 -3.88 -61.26 -15.82
CA PRO A 11 -4.35 -59.93 -16.16
C PRO A 11 -5.82 -60.06 -16.60
N SER A 12 -6.76 -60.03 -15.66
CA SER A 12 -8.18 -59.89 -15.97
C SER A 12 -8.63 -58.46 -15.74
N ALA A 13 -9.03 -57.84 -16.86
CA ALA A 13 -10.03 -56.78 -16.97
C ALA A 13 -9.72 -55.43 -16.30
N LEU A 14 -9.43 -54.42 -17.13
CA LEU A 14 -9.90 -53.03 -16.94
C LEU A 14 -9.73 -52.24 -18.26
N GLU A 15 -10.20 -52.82 -19.37
CA GLU A 15 -10.48 -52.11 -20.61
C GLU A 15 -11.99 -51.75 -20.58
N GLY A 16 -12.29 -50.58 -20.04
CA GLY A 16 -13.65 -50.03 -19.87
C GLY A 16 -13.64 -49.04 -18.70
N SER A 17 -14.06 -47.79 -18.79
CA SER A 17 -14.85 -47.11 -19.80
C SER A 17 -14.49 -45.60 -19.77
N TRP A 18 -13.68 -45.14 -20.72
CA TRP A 18 -13.44 -43.70 -20.91
C TRP A 18 -14.56 -43.03 -21.72
N THR A 19 -15.38 -43.83 -22.40
CA THR A 19 -16.51 -43.37 -23.24
C THR A 19 -17.79 -43.14 -22.43
N GLU A 20 -17.96 -43.80 -21.29
CA GLU A 20 -19.22 -43.80 -20.52
C GLU A 20 -19.37 -42.56 -19.62
N LYS A 21 -18.25 -41.93 -19.24
CA LYS A 21 -18.24 -40.66 -18.46
C LYS A 21 -18.64 -39.42 -19.26
N LYS A 22 -18.92 -39.55 -20.55
CA LYS A 22 -19.45 -38.45 -21.38
C LYS A 22 -20.98 -38.39 -21.40
N ALA A 23 -21.68 -39.49 -21.08
CA ALA A 23 -23.14 -39.55 -21.16
C ALA A 23 -23.86 -38.88 -19.97
N ASN A 24 -23.21 -38.78 -18.80
CA ASN A 24 -23.80 -38.24 -17.55
C ASN A 24 -23.29 -36.83 -17.20
N ARG A 25 -23.19 -35.92 -18.19
CA ARG A 25 -22.87 -34.51 -17.90
C ARG A 25 -24.18 -33.71 -17.92
N PRO A 26 -24.51 -32.97 -16.84
CA PRO A 26 -25.67 -32.07 -16.88
C PRO A 26 -25.46 -31.06 -18.01
N LEU A 27 -26.54 -30.77 -18.75
CA LEU A 27 -26.51 -29.78 -19.82
C LEU A 27 -25.97 -28.44 -19.29
N PRO A 28 -25.15 -27.73 -20.09
CA PRO A 28 -24.62 -26.43 -19.69
C PRO A 28 -25.79 -25.47 -19.41
N LYS A 29 -25.81 -24.89 -18.21
CA LYS A 29 -26.78 -23.86 -17.84
C LYS A 29 -26.43 -22.59 -18.60
N VAL A 30 -27.27 -22.22 -19.57
CA VAL A 30 -27.22 -20.91 -20.21
C VAL A 30 -27.65 -19.88 -19.15
N ILE A 31 -26.68 -19.11 -18.66
CA ILE A 31 -26.94 -17.98 -17.77
C ILE A 31 -27.07 -16.77 -18.68
N GLU A 32 -28.28 -16.22 -18.78
CA GLU A 32 -28.48 -14.92 -19.42
C GLU A 32 -27.70 -13.86 -18.64
N PHE A 33 -26.73 -13.24 -19.29
CA PHE A 33 -25.92 -12.19 -18.71
C PHE A 33 -26.77 -10.94 -18.50
N VAL A 34 -27.22 -10.73 -17.26
CA VAL A 34 -27.89 -9.50 -16.86
C VAL A 34 -26.82 -8.50 -16.40
N GLU A 35 -26.72 -7.36 -17.11
CA GLU A 35 -25.82 -6.26 -16.77
C GLU A 35 -25.91 -5.88 -15.27
N PRO A 36 -24.79 -5.76 -14.54
CA PRO A 36 -24.79 -5.38 -13.13
C PRO A 36 -25.11 -3.89 -12.98
N GLY A 37 -26.39 -3.54 -13.11
CA GLY A 37 -26.89 -2.17 -13.03
C GLY A 37 -28.41 -2.03 -13.18
N LYS A 38 -29.09 -3.02 -13.79
CA LYS A 38 -30.55 -2.99 -14.04
C LYS A 38 -31.33 -4.04 -13.26
N GLN A 39 -30.92 -4.37 -12.04
CA GLN A 39 -31.69 -5.27 -11.17
C GLN A 39 -32.80 -4.47 -10.47
N LEU A 40 -34.00 -4.41 -11.09
CA LEU A 40 -35.23 -4.02 -10.40
C LEU A 40 -35.57 -5.10 -9.37
N LYS A 41 -35.07 -4.90 -8.15
CA LYS A 41 -35.41 -5.74 -7.00
C LYS A 41 -36.92 -5.66 -6.76
N LYS A 42 -37.64 -6.78 -6.96
CA LYS A 42 -38.98 -6.96 -6.39
C LYS A 42 -38.83 -6.87 -4.87
N LYS A 43 -39.25 -5.73 -4.29
CA LYS A 43 -39.15 -5.46 -2.86
C LYS A 43 -40.11 -6.39 -2.12
N LYS A 44 -39.58 -7.33 -1.33
CA LYS A 44 -40.32 -7.88 -0.20
C LYS A 44 -40.47 -6.73 0.80
N SER A 45 -41.69 -6.25 1.02
CA SER A 45 -41.98 -5.12 1.91
C SER A 45 -41.61 -5.51 3.34
N LEU A 46 -40.69 -4.76 3.94
CA LEU A 46 -40.42 -4.83 5.37
C LEU A 46 -41.62 -4.25 6.14
N PRO A 47 -41.93 -4.77 7.35
CA PRO A 47 -43.00 -4.21 8.16
C PRO A 47 -42.73 -2.73 8.48
N PRO A 48 -43.78 -1.88 8.55
CA PRO A 48 -43.65 -0.42 8.60
C PRO A 48 -42.79 0.09 9.77
N PHE A 49 -42.71 -0.66 10.87
CA PHE A 49 -41.90 -0.33 12.06
C PHE A 49 -40.39 -0.29 11.78
N LEU A 50 -39.87 -1.18 10.93
CA LEU A 50 -38.45 -1.21 10.57
C LEU A 50 -38.08 -0.17 9.50
N GLN A 51 -39.07 0.35 8.76
CA GLN A 51 -38.85 1.38 7.75
C GLN A 51 -38.53 2.74 8.39
N ALA A 52 -39.19 3.06 9.51
CA ALA A 52 -38.98 4.31 10.24
C ALA A 52 -37.58 4.40 10.88
N GLN A 53 -37.05 3.27 11.37
CA GLN A 53 -35.74 3.22 12.02
C GLN A 53 -34.58 3.32 11.00
N VAL A 54 -34.77 2.76 9.79
CA VAL A 54 -33.79 2.86 8.70
C VAL A 54 -33.77 4.25 8.07
N LEU A 55 -34.93 4.93 7.95
CA LEU A 55 -35.03 6.28 7.39
C LEU A 55 -34.26 7.34 8.22
N ILE A 56 -34.21 7.20 9.54
CA ILE A 56 -33.49 8.12 10.42
C ILE A 56 -31.97 7.95 10.27
N SER A 57 -31.49 6.73 10.04
CA SER A 57 -30.05 6.41 9.92
C SER A 57 -29.40 6.77 8.57
N LEU A 58 -30.21 7.03 7.53
CA LEU A 58 -29.73 7.31 6.16
C LEU A 58 -29.56 8.82 5.86
N GLN A 59 -29.85 9.71 6.82
CA GLN A 59 -29.65 11.15 6.70
C GLN A 59 -28.22 11.60 7.05
N GLY A 60 -27.24 10.70 6.92
CA GLY A 60 -25.83 11.05 6.91
C GLY A 60 -25.53 11.87 5.66
N LYS A 61 -25.43 13.20 5.83
CA LYS A 61 -25.06 14.20 4.81
C LYS A 61 -23.88 13.71 3.97
N ARG A 62 -24.16 13.16 2.79
CA ARG A 62 -23.16 12.99 1.73
C ARG A 62 -22.77 14.39 1.27
N LYS A 63 -21.65 14.90 1.76
CA LYS A 63 -20.99 16.06 1.16
C LYS A 63 -20.64 15.67 -0.27
N GLN A 64 -21.40 16.16 -1.24
CA GLN A 64 -20.93 16.16 -2.62
C GLN A 64 -19.69 17.06 -2.64
N ILE A 65 -18.54 16.45 -2.90
CA ILE A 65 -17.32 17.19 -3.19
C ILE A 65 -17.52 17.69 -4.62
N GLU A 66 -17.96 18.93 -4.77
CA GLU A 66 -17.91 19.61 -6.06
C GLU A 66 -16.44 19.81 -6.42
N ILE A 67 -15.91 18.92 -7.27
CA ILE A 67 -14.60 19.09 -7.88
C ILE A 67 -14.77 20.20 -8.91
N LYS A 68 -14.48 21.44 -8.50
CA LYS A 68 -14.43 22.60 -9.38
C LYS A 68 -13.18 22.49 -10.26
N SER A 69 -13.25 21.70 -11.34
CA SER A 69 -12.14 21.52 -12.28
C SER A 69 -12.10 22.68 -13.26
N LYS A 70 -11.32 23.72 -12.93
CA LYS A 70 -10.75 24.60 -13.94
C LYS A 70 -9.38 24.04 -14.29
N SER A 71 -9.35 22.90 -15.00
CA SER A 71 -8.11 22.30 -15.50
C SER A 71 -7.60 23.13 -16.68
N THR A 72 -6.36 23.58 -16.64
CA THR A 72 -5.68 24.14 -17.82
C THR A 72 -5.42 23.01 -18.83
N ARG A 73 -5.19 23.34 -20.10
CA ARG A 73 -4.84 22.33 -21.12
C ARG A 73 -3.63 21.48 -20.69
N GLU A 74 -2.66 22.12 -20.04
CA GLU A 74 -1.46 21.49 -19.47
C GLU A 74 -1.79 20.41 -18.42
N ASP A 75 -2.85 20.59 -17.61
CA ASP A 75 -3.26 19.59 -16.62
C ASP A 75 -3.86 18.33 -17.29
N LEU A 76 -4.51 18.50 -18.44
CA LEU A 76 -5.09 17.40 -19.22
C LEU A 76 -4.00 16.59 -19.91
N ASP A 77 -3.02 17.27 -20.51
CA ASP A 77 -1.88 16.63 -21.17
C ASP A 77 -1.04 15.82 -20.17
N GLU A 78 -0.82 16.37 -18.96
CA GLU A 78 -0.11 15.67 -17.88
C GLU A 78 -0.91 14.47 -17.35
N PHE A 79 -2.24 14.57 -17.29
CA PHE A 79 -3.10 13.45 -16.91
C PHE A 79 -3.06 12.33 -17.95
N GLU A 80 -3.15 12.68 -19.23
CA GLU A 80 -3.07 11.75 -20.36
C GLU A 80 -1.69 11.06 -20.42
N PHE A 81 -0.61 11.83 -20.24
CA PHE A 81 0.73 11.27 -20.18
C PHE A 81 0.87 10.27 -19.02
N LYS A 82 0.34 10.60 -17.84
CA LYS A 82 0.33 9.69 -16.67
C LYS A 82 -0.53 8.45 -16.89
N SER A 83 -1.68 8.57 -17.56
CA SER A 83 -2.53 7.42 -17.87
C SER A 83 -1.85 6.48 -18.86
N ILE A 84 -1.28 7.02 -19.95
CA ILE A 84 -0.52 6.23 -20.93
C ILE A 84 0.67 5.55 -20.26
N ALA A 85 1.45 6.27 -19.43
CA ALA A 85 2.58 5.68 -18.71
C ALA A 85 2.15 4.54 -17.77
N ARG A 86 0.95 4.65 -17.17
CA ARG A 86 0.37 3.58 -16.35
C ARG A 86 0.00 2.38 -17.21
N GLU A 87 -0.66 2.59 -18.35
CA GLU A 87 -1.06 1.54 -19.29
C GLU A 87 0.15 0.79 -19.83
N VAL A 88 1.20 1.49 -20.25
CA VAL A 88 2.47 0.87 -20.68
C VAL A 88 3.07 0.00 -19.58
N ARG A 89 3.03 0.46 -18.33
CA ARG A 89 3.52 -0.30 -17.19
C ARG A 89 2.67 -1.54 -16.90
N GLU A 90 1.35 -1.43 -17.02
CA GLU A 90 0.42 -2.55 -16.84
C GLU A 90 0.54 -3.57 -17.98
N PHE A 91 0.72 -3.11 -19.21
CA PHE A 91 1.02 -3.95 -20.37
C PHE A 91 2.30 -4.75 -20.17
N GLY A 92 3.38 -4.10 -19.70
CA GLY A 92 4.64 -4.77 -19.41
C GLY A 92 4.51 -5.90 -18.37
N VAL A 93 3.57 -5.80 -17.43
CA VAL A 93 3.33 -6.82 -16.39
C VAL A 93 2.66 -8.08 -16.94
N THR A 94 1.97 -8.00 -18.07
CA THR A 94 1.29 -9.17 -18.66
C THR A 94 2.27 -10.27 -19.08
N GLY A 95 3.49 -9.90 -19.50
CA GLY A 95 4.56 -10.82 -19.88
C GLY A 95 5.42 -11.34 -18.71
N LEU A 96 5.17 -10.89 -17.49
CA LEU A 96 5.95 -11.32 -16.32
C LEU A 96 5.51 -12.70 -15.79
N SER A 97 6.46 -13.42 -15.18
CA SER A 97 6.16 -14.62 -14.39
C SER A 97 5.12 -14.32 -13.29
N ARG A 98 4.32 -15.32 -12.92
CA ARG A 98 3.32 -15.22 -11.84
C ARG A 98 3.91 -14.66 -10.53
N LYS A 99 5.16 -15.01 -10.22
CA LYS A 99 5.85 -14.51 -9.02
C LYS A 99 6.10 -13.00 -9.09
N ASP A 100 6.52 -12.50 -10.24
CA ASP A 100 6.85 -11.08 -10.42
C ASP A 100 5.59 -10.24 -10.63
N ARG A 101 4.57 -10.80 -11.29
CA ARG A 101 3.23 -10.19 -11.37
C ARG A 101 2.65 -9.96 -9.98
N LYS A 102 2.75 -10.95 -9.07
CA LYS A 102 2.32 -10.79 -7.68
C LYS A 102 3.07 -9.66 -6.95
N LYS A 103 4.39 -9.55 -7.14
CA LYS A 103 5.17 -8.44 -6.54
C LYS A 103 4.69 -7.08 -7.05
N TYR A 104 4.34 -6.99 -8.34
CA TYR A 104 3.78 -5.77 -8.92
C TYR A 104 2.40 -5.44 -8.33
N GLU A 105 1.51 -6.43 -8.20
CA GLU A 105 0.20 -6.26 -7.57
C GLU A 105 0.33 -5.82 -6.10
N ASP A 106 1.23 -6.43 -5.33
CA ASP A 106 1.53 -6.05 -3.95
C ASP A 106 2.07 -4.61 -3.86
N TRP A 107 2.92 -4.21 -4.81
CA TRP A 107 3.43 -2.83 -4.91
C TRP A 107 2.31 -1.85 -5.27
N LYS A 108 1.44 -2.18 -6.23
CA LYS A 108 0.27 -1.38 -6.62
C LYS A 108 -0.69 -1.20 -5.44
N ALA A 109 -0.96 -2.26 -4.69
CA ALA A 109 -1.77 -2.21 -3.49
C ALA A 109 -1.17 -1.27 -2.43
N GLN A 110 0.15 -1.35 -2.19
CA GLN A 110 0.85 -0.46 -1.25
C GLN A 110 0.80 1.01 -1.69
N SER A 111 1.03 1.29 -2.98
CA SER A 111 0.96 2.66 -3.52
C SER A 111 -0.44 3.27 -3.40
N LEU A 112 -1.49 2.45 -3.45
CA LEU A 112 -2.88 2.85 -3.23
C LEU A 112 -3.27 2.99 -1.74
N GLY A 113 -2.31 2.85 -0.82
CA GLY A 113 -2.52 2.98 0.63
C GLY A 113 -2.78 1.65 1.34
N GLY A 114 -2.67 0.51 0.65
CA GLY A 114 -2.71 -0.81 1.25
C GLY A 114 -1.52 -1.06 2.20
N LYS A 115 -1.74 -1.88 3.22
CA LYS A 115 -0.68 -2.26 4.15
C LYS A 115 0.31 -3.20 3.46
N ALA A 116 1.61 -2.94 3.64
CA ALA A 116 2.66 -3.81 3.13
C ALA A 116 2.55 -5.24 3.70
N PRO A 117 2.85 -6.28 2.90
CA PRO A 117 2.81 -7.65 3.36
C PRO A 117 3.80 -7.87 4.50
N LYS A 118 3.40 -8.69 5.48
CA LYS A 118 4.25 -9.00 6.65
C LYS A 118 5.47 -9.80 6.21
N GLY A 119 6.66 -9.36 6.63
CA GLY A 119 7.90 -10.11 6.40
C GLY A 119 7.93 -11.45 7.15
N GLN A 120 8.70 -12.40 6.63
CA GLN A 120 8.96 -13.66 7.31
C GLN A 120 9.68 -13.40 8.65
N LYS A 121 9.25 -14.11 9.71
CA LYS A 121 9.96 -14.08 11.00
C LYS A 121 11.28 -14.81 10.86
N MET A 122 12.37 -14.18 11.32
CA MET A 122 13.70 -14.77 11.33
C MET A 122 14.45 -14.41 12.62
N PRO A 123 15.44 -15.22 13.04
CA PRO A 123 16.30 -14.88 14.16
C PRO A 123 17.03 -13.55 13.95
N TYR A 124 17.18 -12.78 15.02
CA TYR A 124 17.76 -11.45 14.97
C TYR A 124 19.16 -11.39 14.34
N PRO A 125 20.12 -12.28 14.68
CA PRO A 125 21.45 -12.25 14.08
C PRO A 125 21.41 -12.45 12.55
N MET A 126 20.55 -13.34 12.06
CA MET A 126 20.37 -13.59 10.63
C MET A 126 19.77 -12.39 9.92
N LEU A 127 18.76 -11.77 10.52
CA LEU A 127 18.11 -10.56 10.00
C LEU A 127 19.13 -9.41 9.87
N MET A 128 19.94 -9.18 10.91
CA MET A 128 20.97 -8.12 10.90
C MET A 128 22.01 -8.37 9.81
N ARG A 129 22.46 -9.62 9.63
CA ARG A 129 23.40 -9.99 8.56
C ARG A 129 22.82 -9.70 7.16
N GLN A 130 21.54 -9.99 6.93
CA GLN A 130 20.89 -9.70 5.65
C GLN A 130 20.76 -8.20 5.40
N ILE A 131 20.38 -7.43 6.41
CA ILE A 131 20.27 -5.97 6.32
C ILE A 131 21.64 -5.35 6.00
N LYS A 132 22.70 -5.79 6.69
CA LYS A 132 24.06 -5.30 6.47
C LYS A 132 24.51 -5.57 5.02
N ARG A 133 24.37 -6.82 4.55
CA ARG A 133 24.69 -7.20 3.16
C ARG A 133 23.87 -6.45 2.10
N ARG A 134 22.61 -6.12 2.40
CA ARG A 134 21.77 -5.34 1.47
C ARG A 134 22.29 -3.90 1.37
N LYS A 135 22.65 -3.29 2.49
CA LYS A 135 23.22 -1.93 2.53
C LYS A 135 24.56 -1.85 1.83
N GLU A 136 25.44 -2.82 2.06
CA GLU A 136 26.74 -2.92 1.38
C GLU A 136 26.58 -3.01 -0.14
N ARG A 137 25.69 -3.90 -0.64
CA ARG A 137 25.41 -4.00 -2.08
C ARG A 137 24.81 -2.72 -2.66
N GLU A 138 23.93 -2.05 -1.93
CA GLU A 138 23.35 -0.78 -2.39
C GLU A 138 24.40 0.34 -2.46
N GLN A 139 25.33 0.36 -1.50
CA GLN A 139 26.44 1.31 -1.49
C GLN A 139 27.41 1.04 -2.65
N GLU A 140 27.84 -0.20 -2.84
CA GLU A 140 28.71 -0.59 -3.95
C GLU A 140 28.06 -0.30 -5.31
N GLN A 141 26.78 -0.61 -5.48
CA GLN A 141 26.01 -0.25 -6.68
C GLN A 141 26.03 1.26 -6.92
N ARG A 142 25.86 2.07 -5.86
CA ARG A 142 25.88 3.54 -5.96
C ARG A 142 27.26 4.08 -6.32
N GLU A 143 28.33 3.50 -5.77
CA GLU A 143 29.71 3.85 -6.09
C GLU A 143 30.03 3.52 -7.55
N ARG A 144 29.62 2.33 -8.03
CA ARG A 144 29.74 1.94 -9.46
C ARG A 144 28.96 2.89 -10.38
N GLU A 145 27.71 3.21 -10.04
CA GLU A 145 26.89 4.15 -10.81
C GLU A 145 27.52 5.55 -10.86
N HIS A 146 28.09 6.02 -9.75
CA HIS A 146 28.81 7.29 -9.71
C HIS A 146 30.09 7.26 -10.57
N ALA A 147 30.85 6.16 -10.54
CA ALA A 147 32.03 5.97 -11.38
C ALA A 147 31.66 5.94 -12.88
N MET A 148 30.51 5.38 -13.24
CA MET A 148 29.95 5.39 -14.60
C MET A 148 29.30 6.73 -14.99
N GLY A 149 29.34 7.76 -14.13
CA GLY A 149 28.74 9.07 -14.38
C GLY A 149 27.21 9.11 -14.33
N ILE A 150 26.56 8.04 -13.85
CA ILE A 150 25.10 7.97 -13.73
C ILE A 150 24.66 8.64 -12.43
N PHE A 151 24.21 9.90 -12.53
CA PHE A 151 23.67 10.64 -11.40
C PHE A 151 22.17 10.40 -11.24
N LYS A 152 21.80 9.52 -10.29
CA LYS A 152 20.40 9.39 -9.85
C LYS A 152 20.04 10.52 -8.89
N LYS A 153 18.82 11.05 -9.03
CA LYS A 153 18.26 12.00 -8.05
C LYS A 153 18.26 11.36 -6.66
N LYS A 154 18.82 12.04 -5.67
CA LYS A 154 18.81 11.56 -4.28
C LYS A 154 17.35 11.39 -3.83
N PRO A 155 16.98 10.27 -3.20
CA PRO A 155 15.63 10.11 -2.67
C PRO A 155 15.39 11.20 -1.62
N ASP A 156 14.23 11.86 -1.69
CA ASP A 156 13.84 12.83 -0.69
C ASP A 156 13.88 12.19 0.70
N LYS A 157 14.47 12.89 1.68
CA LYS A 157 14.54 12.43 3.08
C LYS A 157 13.15 12.12 3.68
N LYS A 158 12.08 12.58 3.03
CA LYS A 158 10.68 12.43 3.43
C LYS A 158 10.01 11.14 2.90
N SER A 159 10.47 10.57 1.79
CA SER A 159 9.86 9.40 1.15
C SER A 159 10.44 8.06 1.62
N SER A 160 11.63 8.10 2.23
CA SER A 160 12.19 6.95 2.93
C SER A 160 11.53 6.85 4.30
N ALA A 161 10.53 5.96 4.43
CA ALA A 161 9.90 5.63 5.72
C ALA A 161 10.90 5.19 6.82
N SER A 162 12.16 4.93 6.45
CA SER A 162 13.28 4.58 7.32
C SER A 162 14.13 5.77 7.80
N THR A 163 13.83 7.02 7.38
CA THR A 163 14.57 8.23 7.80
C THR A 163 13.78 9.05 8.82
N ARG A 164 13.01 8.38 9.67
CA ARG A 164 13.14 8.76 11.07
C ARG A 164 14.63 8.55 11.34
N ALA A 165 15.36 9.63 11.65
CA ALA A 165 16.73 9.52 12.14
C ALA A 165 16.81 8.38 13.18
N PRO A 166 18.00 7.93 13.63
CA PRO A 166 18.11 7.35 14.95
C PRO A 166 17.78 8.41 16.04
N MET A 167 16.69 9.18 15.88
CA MET A 167 15.84 9.52 16.98
C MET A 167 15.44 8.17 17.58
N GLY A 168 16.18 7.77 18.61
CA GLY A 168 15.56 7.04 19.69
C GLY A 168 14.22 7.72 20.02
N TRP A 169 13.29 6.95 20.56
CA TRP A 169 12.00 7.47 20.98
C TRP A 169 12.11 8.74 21.88
N TRP A 170 13.30 8.95 22.46
CA TRP A 170 13.77 10.17 23.07
C TRP A 170 14.28 11.18 22.02
N VAL A 171 13.45 12.18 21.72
CA VAL A 171 13.96 13.48 21.30
C VAL A 171 14.50 14.14 22.57
N ASP A 172 15.82 14.35 22.64
CA ASP A 172 16.40 15.07 23.76
C ASP A 172 15.90 16.52 23.77
N ASN A 173 14.87 16.75 24.58
CA ASN A 173 14.30 18.07 24.84
C ASN A 173 15.08 18.82 25.93
N SER A 174 16.20 18.28 26.44
CA SER A 174 17.02 18.95 27.47
C SER A 174 17.53 20.32 27.03
N SER A 175 17.74 20.51 25.73
CA SER A 175 18.08 21.79 25.11
C SER A 175 16.94 22.83 25.16
N LYS A 176 15.71 22.40 25.44
CA LYS A 176 14.58 23.26 25.81
C LYS A 176 14.61 23.45 27.33
N GLY A 177 15.61 24.18 27.81
CA GLY A 177 15.73 24.50 29.24
C GLY A 177 14.47 25.19 29.81
N LEU A 178 14.39 25.30 31.14
CA LEU A 178 13.36 26.09 31.83
C LEU A 178 13.45 27.54 31.33
N GLN A 179 12.53 27.94 30.43
CA GLN A 179 12.49 29.28 29.87
C GLN A 179 11.94 30.26 30.92
N ALA A 180 12.72 30.54 31.96
CA ALA A 180 12.37 31.47 33.04
C ALA A 180 12.55 32.94 32.63
N SER A 181 13.29 33.20 31.54
CA SER A 181 13.57 34.55 31.05
C SER A 181 12.50 35.05 30.10
N VAL A 182 12.07 36.31 30.25
CA VAL A 182 11.17 36.98 29.30
C VAL A 182 11.86 37.14 27.94
N GLY A 183 11.21 36.78 26.85
CA GLY A 183 11.76 36.90 25.49
C GLY A 183 12.71 35.77 25.07
N LYS A 184 13.49 36.00 24.01
CA LYS A 184 14.38 35.00 23.40
C LYS A 184 15.83 35.29 23.76
N PHE A 185 16.45 34.40 24.54
CA PHE A 185 17.88 34.45 24.83
C PHE A 185 18.65 33.71 23.73
N LYS A 186 19.57 34.39 23.05
CA LYS A 186 20.43 33.78 22.01
C LYS A 186 21.81 34.42 22.04
N ALA A 187 22.86 33.60 22.11
CA ALA A 187 24.26 34.03 22.08
C ALA A 187 24.59 35.10 23.14
N GLY A 188 24.19 34.87 24.39
CA GLY A 188 24.48 35.78 25.51
C GLY A 188 23.56 37.01 25.60
N VAL A 189 22.68 37.24 24.62
CA VAL A 189 21.83 38.44 24.56
C VAL A 189 20.36 38.06 24.69
N GLN A 190 19.66 38.73 25.62
CA GLN A 190 18.21 38.63 25.79
C GLN A 190 17.50 39.59 24.84
N ARG A 191 16.78 39.05 23.85
CA ARG A 191 15.99 39.84 22.91
C ARG A 191 14.55 39.91 23.39
N LEU A 192 14.07 41.13 23.62
CA LEU A 192 12.70 41.43 24.02
C LEU A 192 11.90 41.96 22.84
N SER A 193 10.65 41.52 22.68
CA SER A 193 9.72 42.10 21.72
C SER A 193 9.03 43.34 22.32
N LYS A 194 8.44 44.20 21.48
CA LYS A 194 7.61 45.33 21.96
C LYS A 194 6.50 44.84 22.90
N ALA A 195 5.88 43.70 22.60
CA ALA A 195 4.86 43.10 23.45
C ALA A 195 5.40 42.69 24.83
N ASP A 196 6.63 42.18 24.89
CA ASP A 196 7.28 41.82 26.16
C ASP A 196 7.63 43.07 26.99
N LEU A 197 8.13 44.11 26.33
CA LEU A 197 8.39 45.42 26.95
C LEU A 197 7.09 46.05 27.48
N HIS A 198 5.98 45.95 26.73
CA HIS A 198 4.68 46.42 27.19
C HIS A 198 4.20 45.64 28.42
N LYS A 199 4.37 44.32 28.48
CA LYS A 199 4.00 43.51 29.66
C LYS A 199 4.81 43.88 30.90
N ILE A 200 6.09 44.22 30.73
CA ILE A 200 6.96 44.64 31.83
C ILE A 200 6.55 46.04 32.32
N THR A 201 6.35 46.97 31.39
CA THR A 201 6.02 48.38 31.71
C THR A 201 4.60 48.56 32.22
N SER A 202 3.63 47.80 31.73
CA SER A 202 2.23 47.86 32.18
C SER A 202 2.03 47.34 33.60
N LYS A 203 2.81 46.33 34.01
CA LYS A 203 2.73 45.76 35.37
C LYS A 203 3.32 46.68 36.45
N LYS A 204 4.28 47.55 36.09
CA LYS A 204 4.92 48.50 37.01
C LYS A 204 4.02 49.68 37.42
N LYS A 205 2.93 49.93 36.69
CA LYS A 205 2.00 51.05 36.94
C LYS A 205 0.87 50.72 37.95
N ARG A 206 1.00 49.62 38.70
CA ARG A 206 0.08 49.24 39.78
C ARG A 206 0.75 49.43 41.13
#